data_AF-A0A7J8QLX1-F1
#
_entry.id   AF-A0A7J8QLX1-F1
#
_cell.length_a   1.000
_cell.length_b   1.000
_cell.length_c   1.000
_cell.angle_alpha   90.00
_cell.angle_beta   90.00
_cell.angle_gamma   90.00
#
_symmetry.space_group_name_H-M   'P 1'
#
loop_
_entity.id
_entity.type
_entity.pdbx_description
1 polymer ?
#
loop_
_entity_poly.entity_id
_entity_poly.type
_entity_poly.pdbx_seq_one_letter_code
_entity_poly.pdbx_strand_id
1 'polypeptide(L)'
;MMEAVNDGKDLHISVTMPSVEVGTVGGGTQLASQSACLNLLGVKGASKEVAGANSRMLATIVAGAVLAGELSLMSALAAGQLVKSHMKYNRSSKDVSNLSS
;
A
#
# COMPACT_ATOMS: atom_id res chain seq x y z
N MET A 1 3.73 -12.61 8.39
CA MET A 1 4.47 -13.05 9.59
C MET A 1 5.33 -11.90 10.08
N MET A 2 5.49 -11.73 11.40
CA MET A 2 6.41 -10.76 12.00
C MET A 2 7.22 -11.49 13.08
N GLU A 3 8.54 -11.45 13.01
CA GLU A 3 9.41 -12.15 13.95
C GLU A 3 10.71 -11.39 14.20
N ALA A 4 11.27 -11.59 15.39
CA ALA A 4 12.53 -10.98 15.79
C ALA A 4 13.69 -11.78 15.17
N VAL A 5 14.65 -11.08 14.57
CA VAL A 5 15.87 -11.67 13.99
C VAL A 5 17.10 -10.91 14.48
N ASN A 6 18.31 -11.41 14.21
CA ASN A 6 19.58 -10.80 14.64
C ASN A 6 19.64 -10.49 16.14
N ASP A 7 19.44 -11.52 16.98
CA ASP A 7 19.37 -11.42 18.45
C ASP A 7 18.29 -10.45 18.96
N GLY A 8 17.21 -10.30 18.19
CA GLY A 8 16.09 -9.43 18.51
C GLY A 8 16.32 -7.95 18.26
N LYS A 9 17.36 -7.60 17.48
CA LYS A 9 17.65 -6.21 17.10
C LYS A 9 16.89 -5.75 15.86
N ASP A 10 16.50 -6.69 15.00
CA ASP A 10 15.81 -6.40 13.75
C ASP A 10 14.45 -7.12 13.67
N LEU A 11 13.53 -6.53 12.93
CA LEU A 11 12.21 -7.09 12.65
C LEU A 11 12.18 -7.68 11.25
N HIS A 12 11.99 -9.00 11.15
CA HIS A 12 11.63 -9.64 9.89
C HIS A 12 10.11 -9.62 9.72
N ILE A 13 9.65 -9.17 8.57
CA ILE A 13 8.24 -9.08 8.21
C ILE A 13 8.01 -9.63 6.80
N SER A 14 6.93 -10.40 6.64
CA SER A 14 6.51 -10.93 5.35
C SER A 14 4.99 -10.88 5.19
N VAL A 15 4.56 -10.72 3.94
CA VAL A 15 3.17 -10.86 3.51
C VAL A 15 3.08 -11.95 2.45
N THR A 16 1.98 -12.71 2.45
CA THR A 16 1.69 -13.70 1.42
C THR A 16 0.28 -13.45 0.91
N MET A 17 0.17 -13.16 -0.38
CA MET A 17 -1.10 -12.88 -1.06
C MET A 17 -1.21 -13.84 -2.26
N PRO A 18 -1.82 -15.03 -2.08
CA PRO A 18 -1.78 -16.09 -3.09
C PRO A 18 -2.66 -15.80 -4.32
N SER A 19 -3.60 -14.87 -4.20
CA SER A 19 -4.62 -14.55 -5.19
C SER A 19 -4.70 -13.03 -5.38
N VAL A 20 -3.73 -12.48 -6.13
CA VAL A 20 -3.72 -11.05 -6.50
C VAL A 20 -4.08 -10.95 -7.98
N GLU A 21 -5.36 -10.75 -8.28
CA GLU A 21 -5.86 -10.58 -9.64
C GLU A 21 -5.66 -9.14 -10.10
N VAL A 22 -4.56 -8.89 -10.82
CA VAL A 22 -4.23 -7.56 -11.38
C VAL A 22 -3.79 -7.66 -12.83
N GLY A 23 -3.96 -6.57 -13.57
CA GLY A 23 -3.58 -6.47 -14.97
C GLY A 23 -3.17 -5.05 -15.36
N THR A 24 -2.34 -4.96 -16.40
CA THR A 24 -1.81 -3.68 -16.91
C THR A 24 -2.30 -3.33 -18.32
N VAL A 25 -3.21 -4.15 -18.87
CA VAL A 25 -3.82 -4.02 -20.19
C VAL A 25 -5.31 -4.36 -20.09
N GLY A 26 -6.15 -3.69 -20.86
CA GLY A 26 -7.59 -3.98 -20.97
C GLY A 26 -8.45 -3.31 -19.89
N GLY A 27 -9.76 -3.38 -20.07
CA GLY A 27 -10.75 -2.78 -19.14
C GLY A 27 -10.45 -1.31 -18.82
N GLY A 28 -10.51 -0.98 -17.53
CA GLY A 28 -10.28 0.38 -17.02
C GLY A 28 -8.84 0.89 -17.13
N THR A 29 -7.85 0.05 -17.47
CA THR A 29 -6.43 0.46 -17.54
C THR A 29 -6.14 1.46 -18.66
N GLN A 30 -7.06 1.60 -19.62
CA GLN A 30 -6.95 2.53 -20.75
C GLN A 30 -7.49 3.93 -20.44
N LEU A 31 -8.26 4.09 -19.36
CA LEU A 31 -8.79 5.38 -18.94
C LEU A 31 -7.65 6.30 -18.49
N ALA A 32 -7.79 7.61 -18.74
CA ALA A 32 -6.71 8.58 -18.60
C ALA A 32 -6.04 8.56 -17.21
N SER A 33 -6.84 8.63 -16.14
CA SER A 33 -6.34 8.64 -14.76
C SER A 33 -5.64 7.34 -14.37
N GLN A 34 -6.26 6.20 -14.70
CA GLN A 34 -5.72 4.87 -14.39
C GLN A 34 -4.43 4.62 -15.17
N SER A 35 -4.38 5.00 -16.45
CA SER A 35 -3.17 4.94 -17.25
C SER A 35 -2.07 5.85 -16.70
N ALA A 36 -2.40 7.03 -16.20
CA ALA A 36 -1.42 7.93 -15.58
C ALA A 36 -0.81 7.31 -14.32
N CYS A 37 -1.62 6.68 -13.46
CA CYS A 37 -1.13 5.96 -12.29
C CYS A 37 -0.24 4.76 -12.67
N LEU A 38 -0.64 3.96 -13.67
CA LEU A 38 0.19 2.85 -14.14
C LEU A 38 1.51 3.33 -14.79
N ASN A 39 1.49 4.49 -15.45
CA ASN A 39 2.70 5.11 -15.98
C ASN A 39 3.63 5.59 -14.85
N LEU A 40 3.08 6.19 -13.79
CA LEU A 40 3.83 6.61 -12.61
C LEU A 40 4.53 5.43 -11.92
N LEU A 41 3.90 4.26 -11.93
CA LEU A 41 4.48 3.01 -11.44
C LEU A 41 5.39 2.31 -12.48
N GLY A 42 5.49 2.83 -13.70
CA GLY A 42 6.31 2.25 -14.77
C GLY A 42 5.79 0.94 -15.37
N VAL A 43 4.53 0.56 -15.10
CA VAL A 43 3.97 -0.75 -15.46
C VAL A 43 2.80 -0.68 -16.46
N LYS A 44 2.54 0.49 -17.06
CA LYS A 44 1.43 0.63 -18.03
C LYS A 44 1.64 -0.26 -19.25
N GLY A 45 0.57 -0.95 -19.67
CA GLY A 45 0.53 -1.68 -20.94
C GLY A 45 1.19 -3.05 -20.88
N ALA A 46 1.33 -3.66 -22.05
CA ALA A 46 2.05 -4.91 -22.23
C ALA A 46 3.57 -4.64 -22.16
N SER A 47 4.31 -5.50 -21.46
CA SER A 47 5.77 -5.45 -21.52
C SER A 47 6.25 -5.88 -22.91
N LYS A 48 7.23 -5.13 -23.44
CA LYS A 48 7.86 -5.41 -24.74
C LYS A 48 8.85 -6.57 -24.68
N GLU A 49 9.40 -6.84 -23.51
CA GLU A 49 10.46 -7.83 -23.30
C GLU A 49 9.87 -9.20 -22.98
N VAL A 50 8.99 -9.27 -21.98
CA VAL A 50 8.42 -10.54 -21.49
C VAL A 50 6.95 -10.37 -21.18
N ALA A 51 6.11 -11.18 -21.83
CA ALA A 51 4.66 -11.18 -21.60
C ALA A 51 4.32 -11.34 -20.10
N GLY A 52 3.40 -10.48 -19.63
CA GLY A 52 2.94 -10.44 -18.25
C GLY A 52 3.91 -9.81 -17.24
N ALA A 53 5.13 -9.38 -17.62
CA ALA A 53 6.10 -8.83 -16.68
C ALA A 53 5.58 -7.58 -15.94
N ASN A 54 4.92 -6.66 -16.66
CA ASN A 54 4.32 -5.48 -16.06
C ASN A 54 3.23 -5.82 -15.03
N SER A 55 2.39 -6.83 -15.32
CA SER A 55 1.34 -7.27 -14.39
C SER A 55 1.91 -7.97 -13.16
N ARG A 56 2.98 -8.77 -13.32
CA ARG A 56 3.72 -9.34 -12.19
C ARG A 56 4.36 -8.25 -11.33
N MET A 57 4.97 -7.24 -11.94
CA MET A 57 5.54 -6.10 -11.23
C MET A 57 4.46 -5.32 -10.48
N LEU A 58 3.28 -5.09 -11.09
CA LEU A 58 2.16 -4.46 -10.40
C LEU A 58 1.71 -5.29 -9.18
N ALA A 59 1.63 -6.62 -9.30
CA ALA A 59 1.32 -7.49 -8.17
C ALA A 59 2.37 -7.40 -7.04
N THR A 60 3.66 -7.32 -7.40
CA THR A 60 4.75 -7.08 -6.43
C THR A 60 4.62 -5.72 -5.74
N ILE A 61 4.29 -4.66 -6.49
CA ILE A 61 4.04 -3.32 -5.93
C ILE A 61 2.87 -3.35 -4.95
N VAL A 62 1.77 -4.02 -5.31
CA VAL A 62 0.61 -4.20 -4.42
C VAL A 62 1.02 -4.91 -3.13
N ALA A 63 1.72 -6.03 -3.21
CA ALA A 63 2.18 -6.76 -2.02
C ALA A 63 3.14 -5.92 -1.16
N GLY A 64 4.05 -5.17 -1.78
CA GLY A 64 4.96 -4.25 -1.08
C GLY A 64 4.22 -3.11 -0.38
N ALA A 65 3.22 -2.52 -1.03
CA ALA A 65 2.38 -1.48 -0.44
C ALA A 65 1.54 -2.01 0.74
N VAL A 66 1.00 -3.24 0.63
CA VAL A 66 0.32 -3.91 1.75
C VAL A 66 1.29 -4.11 2.91
N LEU A 67 2.48 -4.68 2.66
CA LEU A 67 3.48 -4.90 3.72
C LEU A 67 3.88 -3.61 4.43
N ALA A 68 4.08 -2.52 3.68
CA ALA A 68 4.38 -1.20 4.25
C ALA A 68 3.21 -0.66 5.09
N GLY A 69 1.97 -0.82 4.62
CA GLY A 69 0.76 -0.45 5.36
C GLY A 69 0.61 -1.23 6.67
N GLU A 70 0.77 -2.55 6.61
CA GLU A 70 0.72 -3.43 7.79
C GLU A 70 1.79 -3.05 8.83
N LEU A 71 3.03 -2.81 8.39
CA LEU A 71 4.11 -2.36 9.28
C LEU A 71 3.76 -1.04 9.96
N SER A 72 3.28 -0.05 9.20
CA SER A 72 2.92 1.26 9.72
C SER A 72 1.76 1.18 10.71
N LEU A 73 0.71 0.43 10.39
CA LEU A 73 -0.48 0.28 11.23
C LEU A 73 -0.16 -0.46 12.52
N MET A 74 0.55 -1.59 12.44
CA MET A 74 0.96 -2.37 13.61
C MET A 74 1.89 -1.56 14.52
N SER A 75 2.79 -0.76 13.96
CA SER A 75 3.65 0.15 14.74
C SER A 75 2.82 1.22 15.47
N ALA A 76 1.83 1.83 14.80
CA ALA A 76 0.95 2.82 15.41
C ALA A 76 0.06 2.24 16.52
N LEU A 77 -0.39 0.99 16.37
CA LEU A 77 -1.12 0.25 17.40
C LEU A 77 -0.22 -0.04 18.61
N ALA A 78 0.97 -0.61 18.37
CA ALA A 78 1.93 -0.94 19.43
C ALA A 78 2.37 0.29 20.22
N ALA A 79 2.52 1.45 19.56
CA ALA A 79 2.89 2.71 20.19
C ALA A 79 1.70 3.51 20.77
N GLY A 80 0.46 3.03 20.63
CA GLY A 80 -0.74 3.76 21.08
C GLY A 80 -1.01 5.07 20.32
N GLN A 81 -0.51 5.20 19.10
CA GLN A 81 -0.57 6.45 18.31
C GLN A 81 -1.73 6.50 17.32
N LEU A 82 -2.46 5.39 17.11
CA LEU A 82 -3.48 5.28 16.08
C LEU A 82 -4.55 6.38 16.18
N VAL A 83 -5.19 6.55 17.34
CA VAL A 83 -6.28 7.53 17.53
C VAL A 83 -5.80 8.96 17.30
N LYS A 84 -4.60 9.30 17.81
CA LYS A 84 -4.00 10.62 17.63
C LYS A 84 -3.81 10.95 16.15
N SER A 85 -3.29 10.00 15.36
CA SER A 85 -3.12 10.16 13.91
C SER A 85 -4.46 10.31 13.18
N HIS A 86 -5.48 9.53 13.57
CA HIS A 86 -6.83 9.67 13.02
C HIS A 86 -7.45 11.05 13.30
N MET A 87 -7.35 11.55 14.53
CA MET A 87 -7.89 12.87 14.89
C MET A 87 -7.19 14.00 14.14
N LYS A 88 -5.91 13.85 13.81
CA LYS A 88 -5.13 14.87 13.11
C LYS A 88 -5.34 14.86 11.59
N TYR A 89 -5.34 13.67 10.97
CA TYR A 89 -5.27 13.55 9.51
C TYR A 89 -6.56 13.04 8.85
N ASN A 90 -7.42 12.36 9.61
CA ASN A 90 -8.65 11.74 9.09
C ASN A 90 -9.93 12.38 9.64
N ARG A 91 -9.81 13.48 10.38
CA ARG A 91 -10.95 14.28 10.86
C ARG A 91 -10.67 15.76 10.61
N SER A 92 -11.68 16.49 10.14
CA SER A 92 -11.55 17.93 9.93
C SER A 92 -11.37 18.64 11.27
N SER A 93 -10.39 19.54 11.36
CA SER A 93 -10.19 20.38 12.55
C SER A 93 -11.43 21.23 12.89
N LYS A 94 -12.29 21.51 11.88
CA LYS A 94 -13.57 22.21 12.06
C LYS A 94 -14.57 21.39 12.86
N ASP A 95 -14.53 20.06 12.75
CA ASP A 95 -15.44 19.19 13.50
C ASP A 95 -15.03 19.11 14.98
N VAL A 96 -13.75 19.30 15.29
CA VAL A 96 -13.21 19.26 16.66
C VAL A 96 -13.48 20.56 17.42
N SER A 97 -13.43 21.71 16.74
CA SER A 97 -13.73 23.01 17.36
C SER A 97 -15.19 23.18 17.80
N ASN A 98 -16.13 22.53 17.09
CA ASN A 98 -17.57 22.60 17.41
C ASN A 98 -17.98 21.79 18.66
N LEU A 99 -17.13 20.89 19.15
CA LEU A 99 -17.37 20.18 20.42
C LEU A 99 -16.90 20.96 21.65
N SER A 100 -16.14 22.03 21.44
CA SER A 100 -15.57 22.88 22.50
C SER A 100 -16.25 24.26 22.59
N SER A 101 -17.42 24.44 21.98
CA SER A 101 -18.25 25.65 22.05
C SER A 101 -19.60 25.34 22.69
#